data_AF-A0A954F488-F1
#
_entry.id   AF-A0A954F488-F1
#
_cell.length_a   1.000
_cell.length_b   1.000
_cell.length_c   1.000
_cell.angle_alpha   90.00
_cell.angle_beta   90.00
_cell.angle_gamma   90.00
#
_symmetry.space_group_name_H-M   'P 1'
#
loop_
_entity.id
_entity.type
_entity.pdbx_description
1 polymer ?
#
loop_
_entity_poly.entity_id
_entity_poly.type
_entity_poly.pdbx_seq_one_letter_code
_entity_poly.pdbx_strand_id
1 'polypeptide(L)'
;LFSIVFLLAAPWGLRVGAHVQVDVLYGHLAPRKKACIDLFGTVFLLLPFVALSAWACADFAHTSFLAREGSNDPGGLARWPLKIVIPVAFVALAFQGLAQIIRQVAFLRGLAGDPHGEAVD
;
A
#
# COMPACT_ATOMS: atom_id res chain seq x y z
N LEU A 1 -0.96 15.02 13.27
CA LEU A 1 -0.65 13.75 13.97
C LEU A 1 -1.56 12.62 13.52
N PHE A 2 -2.89 12.81 13.51
CA PHE A 2 -3.89 11.84 13.05
C PHE A 2 -3.55 11.18 11.69
N SER A 3 -3.09 11.96 10.71
CA SER A 3 -2.73 11.46 9.37
C SER A 3 -1.66 10.36 9.36
N ILE A 4 -0.76 10.30 10.35
CA ILE A 4 0.26 9.25 10.48
C ILE A 4 -0.40 7.87 10.61
N VAL A 5 -1.49 7.79 11.38
CA VAL A 5 -2.22 6.54 11.60
C VAL A 5 -2.80 6.04 10.29
N PHE A 6 -3.40 6.90 9.46
CA PHE A 6 -3.95 6.51 8.16
C PHE A 6 -2.88 6.11 7.16
N LEU A 7 -1.77 6.86 7.12
CA LEU A 7 -0.63 6.55 6.25
C LEU A 7 -0.05 5.17 6.56
N LEU A 8 0.14 4.86 7.85
CA LEU A 8 0.66 3.55 8.28
C LEU A 8 -0.42 2.44 8.22
N ALA A 9 -1.70 2.79 8.28
CA ALA A 9 -2.79 1.84 8.10
C ALA A 9 -2.98 1.41 6.64
N ALA A 10 -2.53 2.18 5.65
CA ALA A 10 -2.72 1.84 4.23
C ALA A 10 -2.04 0.51 3.82
N PRO A 11 -0.77 0.22 4.18
CA PRO A 11 -0.16 -1.10 3.99
C PRO A 11 -0.94 -2.22 4.68
N TRP A 12 -1.47 -1.97 5.87
CA TRP A 12 -2.30 -2.95 6.57
C TRP A 12 -3.63 -3.18 5.85
N GLY A 13 -4.28 -2.13 5.35
CA GLY A 13 -5.50 -2.23 4.55
C GLY A 13 -5.29 -3.08 3.30
N LEU A 14 -4.15 -2.92 2.62
CA LEU A 14 -3.79 -3.76 1.48
C LEU A 14 -3.68 -5.24 1.88
N ARG A 15 -3.15 -5.54 3.06
CA ARG A 15 -3.07 -6.91 3.59
C ARG A 15 -4.44 -7.55 3.80
N VAL A 16 -5.40 -6.80 4.31
CA VAL A 16 -6.76 -7.30 4.64
C VAL A 16 -7.68 -7.26 3.40
N GLY A 17 -7.18 -6.87 2.23
CA GLY A 17 -7.99 -6.80 1.02
C GLY A 17 -8.96 -5.61 1.01
N ALA A 18 -8.70 -4.56 1.80
CA ALA A 18 -9.50 -3.33 1.82
C ALA A 18 -9.33 -2.46 0.56
N HIS A 19 -8.67 -2.97 -0.49
CA HIS A 19 -8.62 -2.31 -1.78
C HIS A 19 -9.95 -2.51 -2.51
N VAL A 20 -10.31 -1.59 -3.40
CA VAL A 20 -11.54 -1.72 -4.19
C VAL A 20 -11.42 -2.96 -5.06
N GLN A 21 -12.13 -4.03 -4.68
CA GLN A 21 -12.35 -5.19 -5.51
C GLN A 21 -13.57 -4.91 -6.37
N VAL A 22 -13.52 -5.32 -7.63
CA VAL A 22 -14.69 -5.21 -8.51
C VAL A 22 -15.60 -6.39 -8.16
N ASP A 23 -16.29 -6.33 -7.03
CA ASP A 23 -17.05 -7.46 -6.47
C ASP A 23 -17.98 -8.14 -7.49
N VAL A 24 -18.55 -7.35 -8.41
CA VAL A 24 -19.41 -7.84 -9.51
C VAL A 24 -18.67 -8.74 -10.50
N LEU A 25 -17.37 -8.52 -10.72
CA LEU A 25 -16.53 -9.40 -11.55
C LEU A 25 -16.15 -10.68 -10.79
N TYR A 26 -15.93 -10.58 -9.48
CA TYR A 26 -15.37 -11.68 -8.69
C TYR A 26 -16.44 -12.75 -8.35
N GLY A 27 -17.73 -12.42 -8.40
CA GLY A 27 -18.82 -13.38 -8.15
C GLY A 27 -18.82 -14.61 -9.07
N HIS A 28 -18.33 -14.48 -10.31
CA HIS A 28 -18.40 -15.56 -11.32
C HIS A 28 -17.03 -16.11 -11.78
N LEU A 29 -15.93 -15.59 -11.22
CA LEU A 29 -14.58 -15.95 -11.65
C LEU A 29 -14.01 -17.13 -10.85
N ALA A 30 -13.34 -18.06 -11.53
CA ALA A 30 -12.57 -19.11 -10.88
C ALA A 30 -11.44 -18.50 -10.02
N PRO A 31 -11.05 -19.13 -8.89
CA PRO A 31 -9.99 -18.64 -7.99
C PRO A 31 -8.69 -18.25 -8.70
N ARG A 32 -8.28 -19.04 -9.71
CA ARG A 32 -7.07 -18.77 -10.52
C ARG A 32 -7.19 -17.50 -11.36
N LYS A 33 -8.39 -17.17 -11.86
CA LYS A 33 -8.62 -15.93 -12.63
C LYS A 33 -8.60 -14.72 -11.70
N LYS A 34 -9.18 -14.83 -10.49
CA LYS A 34 -9.11 -13.79 -9.45
C LYS A 34 -7.67 -13.46 -9.09
N ALA A 35 -6.87 -14.49 -8.77
CA ALA A 35 -5.46 -14.32 -8.43
C ALA A 35 -4.63 -13.71 -9.58
N CYS A 36 -4.97 -14.01 -10.84
CA CYS A 36 -4.33 -13.40 -12.01
C CYS A 36 -4.66 -11.91 -12.16
N ILE A 37 -5.94 -11.53 -11.96
CA ILE A 37 -6.37 -10.13 -12.02
C ILE A 37 -5.71 -9.33 -10.90
N ASP A 38 -5.69 -9.85 -9.67
CA ASP A 38 -5.04 -9.15 -8.57
C ASP A 38 -3.52 -9.05 -8.77
N LEU A 39 -2.89 -10.08 -9.33
CA LEU A 39 -1.47 -10.04 -9.67
C LEU A 39 -1.18 -8.96 -10.70
N PHE A 40 -1.99 -8.91 -11.76
CA PHE A 40 -1.89 -7.89 -12.78
C PHE A 40 -2.10 -6.49 -12.19
N GLY A 41 -3.14 -6.29 -11.38
CA GLY A 41 -3.39 -5.00 -10.71
C GLY A 41 -2.25 -4.59 -9.78
N THR A 42 -1.70 -5.54 -9.01
CA THR A 42 -0.59 -5.24 -8.09
C THR A 42 0.68 -4.87 -8.86
N VAL A 43 0.98 -5.54 -9.97
CA VAL A 43 2.19 -5.31 -10.77
C VAL A 43 2.09 -4.04 -11.62
N PHE A 44 0.98 -3.84 -12.32
CA PHE A 44 0.85 -2.79 -13.33
C PHE A 44 0.20 -1.51 -12.83
N LEU A 45 -0.54 -1.56 -11.72
CA LEU A 45 -1.19 -0.38 -11.14
C LEU A 45 -0.51 0.02 -9.82
N LEU A 46 -0.43 -0.90 -8.86
CA LEU A 46 0.03 -0.58 -7.51
C LEU A 46 1.54 -0.30 -7.46
N LEU A 47 2.37 -1.20 -7.97
CA LEU A 47 3.82 -1.04 -7.97
C LEU A 47 4.32 0.27 -8.61
N PRO A 48 3.92 0.64 -9.84
CA PRO A 48 4.36 1.90 -10.45
C PRO A 48 3.80 3.12 -9.71
N PHE A 49 2.56 3.07 -9.24
CA PHE A 49 1.97 4.15 -8.44
C PHE A 49 2.75 4.40 -7.15
N VAL A 50 3.07 3.33 -6.42
CA VAL A 50 3.80 3.43 -5.15
C VAL A 50 5.25 3.85 -5.39
N ALA A 51 5.91 3.36 -6.45
CA ALA A 51 7.26 3.77 -6.81
C ALA A 51 7.34 5.27 -7.16
N LEU A 52 6.44 5.76 -8.01
CA LEU A 52 6.37 7.17 -8.38
C LEU A 52 6.05 8.05 -7.17
N SER A 53 5.08 7.62 -6.34
CA SER A 53 4.67 8.35 -5.14
C SER A 53 5.79 8.41 -4.10
N ALA A 54 6.52 7.31 -3.89
CA ALA A 54 7.67 7.26 -2.99
C ALA A 54 8.78 8.21 -3.47
N TRP A 55 9.06 8.25 -4.78
CA TRP A 55 10.06 9.15 -5.36
C TRP A 55 9.67 10.63 -5.18
N ALA A 56 8.43 11.00 -5.53
CA ALA A 56 7.93 12.36 -5.39
C ALA A 56 7.88 12.81 -3.91
N CYS A 57 7.45 11.92 -3.02
CA CYS A 57 7.38 12.23 -1.58
C CYS A 57 8.75 12.29 -0.91
N ALA A 58 9.76 11.58 -1.43
CA ALA A 58 11.12 11.64 -0.90
C ALA A 58 11.74 13.03 -1.11
N ASP A 59 11.58 13.62 -2.29
CA ASP A 59 12.05 14.99 -2.59
C ASP A 59 11.33 16.03 -1.71
N PHE A 60 10.01 15.87 -1.57
CA PHE A 60 9.18 16.71 -0.70
C PHE A 60 9.56 16.60 0.80
N ALA A 61 9.89 15.40 1.27
CA ALA A 61 10.33 15.18 2.64
C ALA A 61 11.73 15.76 2.89
N HIS A 62 12.64 15.60 1.92
CA HIS A 62 14.00 16.11 2.01
C HIS A 62 14.05 17.64 2.09
N THR A 63 13.33 18.32 1.20
CA THR A 63 13.21 19.80 1.21
C THR A 63 12.63 20.31 2.53
N SER A 64 11.60 19.65 3.05
CA SER A 64 10.95 20.04 4.31
C SER A 64 11.79 19.76 5.56
N PHE A 65 12.64 18.72 5.52
CA PHE A 65 13.59 18.41 6.57
C PHE A 65 14.68 19.49 6.67
N LEU A 66 15.22 19.91 5.52
CA LEU A 66 16.21 20.99 5.44
C LEU A 66 15.63 22.33 5.89
N ALA A 67 14.39 22.63 5.51
CA ALA A 67 13.70 23.86 5.89
C ALA A 67 13.24 23.89 7.37
N ARG A 68 13.37 22.78 8.11
CA ARG A 68 12.89 22.61 9.50
C ARG A 68 11.50 23.20 9.72
N GLU A 69 10.58 22.93 8.80
CA GLU A 69 9.26 23.54 8.80
C GLU A 69 8.50 23.24 10.11
N GLY A 70 8.11 24.31 10.80
CA GLY A 70 7.24 24.29 11.97
C GLY A 70 5.88 24.94 11.68
N SER A 71 4.91 24.74 12.57
CA SER A 71 3.68 25.55 12.55
C SER A 71 4.00 26.99 12.87
N ASN A 72 3.37 27.94 12.17
CA ASN A 72 3.48 29.37 12.43
C ASN A 72 2.65 29.83 13.65
N ASP A 73 2.08 28.88 14.40
CA ASP A 73 1.32 29.12 15.62
C ASP A 73 2.27 29.25 16.83
N PRO A 74 1.94 30.06 17.85
CA PRO A 74 2.71 30.13 19.08
C PRO A 74 2.75 28.74 19.75
N GLY A 75 3.94 28.15 19.92
CA GLY A 75 4.11 26.77 20.39
C GLY A 75 4.00 25.69 19.30
N GLY A 76 4.09 26.07 18.03
CA GLY A 76 3.83 25.24 16.87
C GLY A 76 4.61 23.92 16.79
N LEU A 77 3.89 22.81 16.58
CA LEU A 77 4.51 21.51 16.33
C LEU A 77 5.37 21.52 15.06
N ALA A 78 6.50 20.82 15.13
CA ALA A 78 7.30 20.48 13.97
C ALA A 78 6.45 19.71 12.94
N ARG A 79 6.34 20.23 11.72
CA ARG A 79 5.55 19.62 10.62
C ARG A 79 6.40 18.67 9.78
N TRP A 80 7.72 18.86 9.78
CA TRP A 80 8.67 18.03 9.05
C TRP A 80 8.59 16.51 9.37
N PRO A 81 8.32 16.04 10.62
CA PRO A 81 8.24 14.59 10.88
C PRO A 81 7.07 13.94 10.14
N LEU A 82 5.94 14.64 10.01
CA LEU A 82 4.79 14.15 9.27
C LEU A 82 5.14 13.93 7.80
N LYS A 83 5.92 14.84 7.20
CA LYS A 83 6.31 14.75 5.79
C LYS A 83 7.29 13.61 5.51
N ILE A 84 8.10 13.20 6.49
CA ILE A 84 8.98 12.02 6.38
C ILE A 84 8.19 10.71 6.51
N VAL A 85 7.11 10.69 7.29
CA VAL A 85 6.27 9.49 7.41
C VAL A 85 5.61 9.13 6.08
N ILE A 86 5.36 10.10 5.19
CA ILE A 86 4.73 9.87 3.89
C ILE A 86 5.53 8.89 3.00
N PRO A 87 6.81 9.16 2.64
CA PRO A 87 7.60 8.21 1.85
C PRO A 87 7.81 6.88 2.57
N VAL A 88 7.94 6.88 3.91
CA VAL A 88 8.05 5.63 4.69
C VAL A 88 6.80 4.76 4.54
N ALA A 89 5.60 5.35 4.59
CA ALA A 89 4.35 4.65 4.38
C ALA A 89 4.24 4.05 2.96
N PHE A 90 4.67 4.80 1.93
CA PHE A 90 4.70 4.27 0.56
C PHE A 90 5.71 3.13 0.40
N VAL A 91 6.89 3.21 1.01
CA VAL A 91 7.86 2.11 1.00
C VAL A 91 7.28 0.86 1.68
N ALA A 92 6.61 1.02 2.83
CA ALA A 92 5.92 -0.09 3.49
C ALA A 92 4.81 -0.68 2.61
N LEU A 93 4.07 0.16 1.89
CA LEU A 93 3.03 -0.28 0.95
C LEU A 93 3.63 -1.07 -0.22
N ALA A 94 4.81 -0.68 -0.71
CA ALA A 94 5.53 -1.41 -1.76
C ALA A 94 5.94 -2.81 -1.29
N PHE A 95 6.47 -2.94 -0.08
CA PHE A 95 6.81 -4.24 0.51
C PHE A 95 5.58 -5.13 0.67
N GLN A 96 4.45 -4.55 1.09
CA GLN A 96 3.20 -5.29 1.18
C GLN A 96 2.70 -5.76 -0.20
N GLY A 97 2.78 -4.89 -1.21
CA GLY A 97 2.44 -5.25 -2.59
C GLY A 97 3.32 -6.40 -3.12
N LEU A 98 4.62 -6.37 -2.83
CA LEU A 98 5.54 -7.45 -3.18
C LEU A 98 5.16 -8.77 -2.48
N ALA A 99 4.81 -8.72 -1.20
CA ALA A 99 4.35 -9.90 -0.47
C ALA A 99 3.06 -10.50 -1.08
N GLN A 100 2.16 -9.64 -1.57
CA GLN A 100 0.92 -10.06 -2.25
C GLN A 100 1.20 -10.74 -3.60
N ILE A 101 2.14 -10.19 -4.39
CA ILE A 101 2.62 -10.81 -5.63
C ILE A 101 3.18 -12.21 -5.35
N ILE A 102 4.01 -12.36 -4.32
CA ILE A 102 4.60 -13.66 -3.95
C ILE A 102 3.50 -14.68 -3.60
N ARG A 103 2.50 -14.29 -2.79
CA ARG A 103 1.38 -15.16 -2.43
C ARG A 103 0.56 -15.60 -3.64
N GLN A 104 0.24 -14.67 -4.55
CA GLN A 104 -0.52 -14.98 -5.76
C GLN A 104 0.26 -15.87 -6.72
N VAL A 105 1.56 -15.64 -6.90
CA VAL A 105 2.42 -16.50 -7.72
C VAL A 105 2.53 -17.90 -7.10
N ALA A 106 2.66 -18.01 -5.77
CA ALA A 106 2.68 -19.29 -5.07
C ALA A 106 1.36 -20.08 -5.28
N PHE A 107 0.22 -19.40 -5.19
CA PHE A 107 -1.09 -20.00 -5.47
C PHE A 107 -1.24 -20.45 -6.93
N LEU A 108 -0.84 -19.61 -7.89
CA LEU A 108 -0.91 -19.96 -9.32
C LEU A 108 -0.05 -21.18 -9.66
N ARG A 109 1.08 -21.36 -8.97
CA ARG A 109 1.98 -22.52 -9.04
C ARG A 109 1.48 -23.76 -8.28
N GLY A 110 0.38 -23.65 -7.52
CA GLY A 110 -0.17 -24.73 -6.70
C GLY A 110 0.63 -25.01 -5.42
N LEU A 111 1.49 -24.09 -5.00
CA LEU A 111 2.33 -24.21 -3.80
C LEU A 111 1.66 -23.65 -2.53
N ALA A 112 0.54 -22.94 -2.68
CA ALA A 112 -0.21 -22.32 -1.59
C ALA A 112 -1.73 -22.55 -1.80
N GLY A 113 -2.48 -22.48 -0.69
CA GLY A 113 -3.95 -22.45 -0.71
C GLY A 113 -4.51 -21.17 -1.33
N ASP A 114 -5.83 -21.13 -1.55
CA ASP A 114 -6.50 -19.98 -2.14
C ASP A 114 -6.25 -18.71 -1.30
N PRO A 115 -5.55 -17.68 -1.84
CA PRO A 115 -5.29 -16.45 -1.11
C PRO A 115 -6.56 -15.61 -0.88
N HIS A 116 -7.66 -15.93 -1.55
CA HIS A 116 -8.99 -15.36 -1.31
C HIS A 116 -9.86 -16.25 -0.40
N GLY A 117 -9.36 -17.44 -0.07
CA GLY A 117 -10.03 -18.38 0.82
C GLY A 117 -9.61 -18.13 2.26
N GLU A 118 -10.06 -17.04 2.87
CA GLU A 118 -10.09 -16.93 4.33
C GLU A 118 -11.53 -17.03 4.87
N ALA A 119 -11.73 -18.14 5.60
CA ALA A 119 -12.52 -18.31 6.81
C ALA A 119 -13.99 -17.83 6.81
N VAL A 120 -14.88 -18.65 6.25
CA VAL A 120 -16.24 -18.77 6.81
C VAL A 120 -16.18 -19.91 7.83
N ASP A 121 -15.83 -19.56 9.06
CA ASP A 121 -16.23 -20.27 10.28
C ASP A 121 -16.51 -19.20 11.35
#